data_AF-A0A1X1YJ74-F1
#
_entry.id   AF-A0A1X1YJ74-F1
#
_cell.length_a   1.000
_cell.length_b   1.000
_cell.length_c   1.000
_cell.angle_alpha   90.00
_cell.angle_beta   90.00
_cell.angle_gamma   90.00
#
_symmetry.space_group_name_H-M   'P 1'
#
loop_
_entity.id
_entity.type
_entity.pdbx_description
1 polymer ?
#
loop_
_entity_poly.entity_id
_entity_poly.type
_entity_poly.pdbx_seq_one_letter_code
_entity_poly.pdbx_strand_id
1 'polypeptide(L)'
;MDIAISPSDIYDMTQLSQRTDRVLPNGVCLLPPLQTCDKGNACLSCGHFATDASHLDELIDQRTKTLTLIELRRDQYRQRTGRELTDQNVWIHERRRELASLDAIIDRLRSDPAAQGNSVGGAGTANRLPLMQIKSRGSHESVLRKADPGNTR
;
A
#
# COMPACT_ATOMS: atom_id res chain seq x y z
N MET A 1 -14.11 0.55 -28.01
CA MET A 1 -14.39 -0.16 -26.75
C MET A 1 -13.25 0.17 -25.81
N ASP A 2 -13.49 1.06 -24.86
CA ASP A 2 -12.51 1.37 -23.81
C ASP A 2 -12.49 0.20 -22.85
N ILE A 3 -11.36 -0.52 -22.79
CA ILE A 3 -11.13 -1.54 -21.78
C ILE A 3 -10.87 -0.78 -20.47
N ALA A 4 -11.93 -0.55 -19.69
CA ALA A 4 -11.82 0.00 -18.36
C ALA A 4 -11.24 -1.08 -17.46
N ILE A 5 -9.91 -1.08 -17.30
CA ILE A 5 -9.22 -1.98 -16.37
C ILE A 5 -9.58 -1.54 -14.95
N SER A 6 -10.22 -2.41 -14.17
CA SER A 6 -10.59 -2.12 -12.79
C SER A 6 -9.35 -2.20 -11.87
N PRO A 7 -9.34 -1.50 -10.72
CA PRO A 7 -8.26 -1.61 -9.74
C PRO A 7 -7.99 -3.04 -9.26
N SER A 8 -8.99 -3.93 -9.26
CA SER A 8 -8.84 -5.36 -8.96
C SER A 8 -8.13 -6.13 -10.09
N ASP A 9 -8.45 -5.87 -11.35
CA ASP A 9 -7.78 -6.55 -12.48
C ASP A 9 -6.27 -6.25 -12.49
N ILE A 10 -5.89 -5.05 -12.07
CA ILE A 10 -4.50 -4.62 -11.97
C ILE A 10 -3.81 -5.28 -10.80
N TYR A 11 -4.50 -5.42 -9.67
CA TYR A 11 -3.99 -6.13 -8.52
C TYR A 11 -3.61 -7.57 -8.90
N ASP A 12 -4.50 -8.26 -9.62
CA ASP A 12 -4.28 -9.61 -10.14
C ASP A 12 -3.09 -9.66 -11.11
N MET A 13 -2.99 -8.71 -12.03
CA MET A 13 -1.85 -8.61 -12.96
C MET A 13 -0.52 -8.29 -12.26
N THR A 14 -0.55 -7.55 -11.16
CA THR A 14 0.66 -7.17 -10.41
C THR A 14 1.21 -8.37 -9.64
N GLN A 15 0.32 -9.18 -9.04
CA GLN A 15 0.67 -10.45 -8.38
C GLN A 15 1.34 -11.44 -9.34
N LEU A 16 0.90 -11.49 -10.60
CA LEU A 16 1.49 -12.35 -11.63
C LEU A 16 2.91 -11.94 -12.05
N SER A 17 3.34 -10.69 -11.80
CA SER A 17 4.58 -10.15 -12.34
C SER A 17 5.87 -10.46 -11.54
N GLN A 18 5.77 -11.16 -10.40
CA GLN A 18 6.88 -11.65 -9.56
C GLN A 18 8.12 -10.72 -9.45
N ARG A 19 7.92 -9.41 -9.20
CA ARG A 19 9.03 -8.49 -8.92
C ARG A 19 9.28 -8.39 -7.41
N THR A 20 10.41 -8.94 -6.97
CA THR A 20 10.82 -9.12 -5.57
C THR A 20 11.17 -7.82 -4.84
N ASP A 21 11.41 -6.70 -5.53
CA ASP A 21 11.61 -5.36 -4.94
C ASP A 21 10.32 -4.73 -4.39
N ARG A 22 9.18 -5.42 -4.58
CA ARG A 22 7.81 -4.91 -4.34
C ARG A 22 6.91 -5.92 -3.63
N VAL A 23 7.45 -7.04 -3.17
CA VAL A 23 6.70 -8.06 -2.43
C VAL A 23 6.46 -7.54 -1.02
N LEU A 24 5.21 -7.22 -0.72
CA LEU A 24 4.76 -6.90 0.62
C LEU A 24 3.95 -8.11 1.11
N PRO A 25 4.18 -8.62 2.32
CA PRO A 25 3.44 -9.78 2.83
C PRO A 25 1.95 -9.47 3.00
N ASN A 26 1.61 -8.19 3.14
CA ASN A 26 0.29 -7.68 3.51
C ASN A 26 -0.38 -6.84 2.40
N GLY A 27 0.07 -6.94 1.15
CA GLY A 27 -0.53 -6.23 0.02
C GLY A 27 0.42 -6.08 -1.17
N VAL A 28 0.17 -5.08 -2.02
CA VAL A 28 0.97 -4.83 -3.23
C VAL A 28 1.31 -3.35 -3.41
N CYS A 29 2.38 -3.09 -4.13
CA CYS A 29 2.76 -1.75 -4.57
C CYS A 29 2.28 -1.52 -6.03
N LEU A 30 1.31 -0.61 -6.21
CA LEU A 30 0.78 -0.20 -7.51
C LEU A 30 1.62 0.89 -8.20
N LEU A 31 2.84 1.15 -7.72
CA LEU A 31 3.76 2.04 -8.40
C LEU A 31 4.08 1.47 -9.79
N PRO A 32 4.00 2.25 -10.87
CA PRO A 32 4.26 1.75 -12.22
C PRO A 32 5.61 1.01 -12.34
N PRO A 33 5.72 -0.06 -13.15
CA PRO A 33 6.93 -0.89 -13.27
C PRO A 33 8.19 -0.15 -13.71
N LEU A 34 8.04 1.00 -14.37
CA LEU A 34 9.14 1.85 -14.84
C LEU A 34 9.61 2.88 -13.80
N GLN A 35 8.93 2.99 -12.66
CA GLN A 35 9.28 3.92 -11.59
C GLN A 35 9.93 3.18 -10.43
N THR A 36 10.96 3.79 -9.83
CA THR A 36 11.65 3.32 -8.63
C THR A 36 10.96 3.83 -7.37
N CYS A 37 10.81 2.98 -6.36
CA CYS A 37 10.26 3.34 -5.06
C CYS A 37 11.40 3.67 -4.08
N ASP A 38 11.36 4.83 -3.45
CA ASP A 38 12.27 5.24 -2.37
C ASP A 38 11.64 5.09 -0.97
N LYS A 39 10.35 4.69 -0.90
CA LYS A 39 9.54 4.64 0.33
C LYS A 39 9.73 3.37 1.14
N GLY A 40 10.91 2.73 1.09
CA GLY A 40 11.20 1.43 1.70
C GLY A 40 10.44 1.20 3.01
N ASN A 41 9.64 0.12 3.08
CA ASN A 41 8.83 -0.31 4.22
C ASN A 41 7.77 0.70 4.76
N ALA A 42 7.58 1.87 4.15
CA ALA A 42 6.58 2.87 4.55
C ALA A 42 5.21 2.69 3.85
N CYS A 43 4.99 1.52 3.24
CA CYS A 43 3.86 1.26 2.34
C CYS A 43 2.49 1.43 3.00
N LEU A 44 2.36 1.10 4.29
CA LEU A 44 1.10 1.24 5.03
C LEU A 44 0.51 2.67 5.02
N SER A 45 1.36 3.69 4.86
CA SER A 45 0.94 5.10 4.75
C SER A 45 1.01 5.65 3.31
N CYS A 46 1.50 4.85 2.35
CA CYS A 46 1.76 5.25 0.98
C CYS A 46 0.48 5.22 0.12
N GLY A 47 0.36 6.16 -0.82
CA GLY A 47 -0.76 6.22 -1.77
C GLY A 47 -0.75 5.17 -2.88
N HIS A 48 0.38 4.48 -3.08
CA HIS A 48 0.53 3.40 -4.04
C HIS A 48 0.34 2.01 -3.44
N PHE A 49 0.23 1.91 -2.11
CA PHE A 49 -0.07 0.65 -1.47
C PHE A 49 -1.53 0.29 -1.67
N ALA A 50 -1.79 -0.97 -1.99
CA ALA A 50 -3.12 -1.55 -2.06
C ALA A 50 -3.15 -2.90 -1.35
N THR A 51 -4.25 -3.19 -0.67
CA THR A 51 -4.53 -4.48 -0.03
C THR A 51 -6.01 -4.78 -0.13
N ASP A 52 -6.39 -6.04 0.10
CA ASP A 52 -7.78 -6.49 0.11
C ASP A 52 -8.04 -7.39 1.33
N ALA A 53 -9.25 -7.97 1.39
CA ALA A 53 -9.65 -8.86 2.47
C ALA A 53 -8.82 -10.16 2.55
N SER A 54 -8.15 -10.58 1.47
CA SER A 54 -7.32 -11.80 1.49
C SER A 54 -6.07 -11.67 2.37
N HIS A 55 -5.65 -10.44 2.65
CA HIS A 55 -4.50 -10.13 3.51
C HIS A 55 -4.90 -9.75 4.95
N LEU A 56 -6.19 -9.86 5.30
CA LEU A 56 -6.69 -9.39 6.61
C LEU A 56 -5.99 -10.09 7.79
N ASP A 57 -5.77 -11.39 7.70
CA ASP A 57 -5.10 -12.16 8.75
C ASP A 57 -3.64 -11.74 8.93
N GLU A 58 -2.92 -11.49 7.82
CA GLU A 58 -1.55 -10.99 7.86
C GLU A 58 -1.49 -9.58 8.47
N LEU A 59 -2.44 -8.69 8.15
CA LEU A 59 -2.52 -7.35 8.72
C LEU A 59 -2.77 -7.40 10.23
N ILE A 60 -3.66 -8.30 10.69
CA ILE A 60 -3.94 -8.51 12.12
C ILE A 60 -2.71 -9.09 12.84
N ASP A 61 -2.02 -10.03 12.22
CA ASP A 61 -0.80 -10.62 12.77
C ASP A 61 0.33 -9.58 12.88
N GLN A 62 0.57 -8.79 11.82
CA GLN A 62 1.54 -7.70 11.84
C GLN A 62 1.23 -6.69 12.97
N ARG A 63 -0.05 -6.33 13.14
CA ARG A 63 -0.49 -5.44 14.22
C ARG A 63 -0.17 -6.03 15.59
N THR A 64 -0.48 -7.31 15.78
CA THR A 64 -0.25 -8.03 17.05
C THR A 64 1.25 -8.12 17.36
N LYS A 65 2.07 -8.49 16.37
CA LYS A 65 3.54 -8.50 16.48
C LYS A 65 4.09 -7.12 16.83
N THR A 66 3.55 -6.06 16.23
CA THR A 66 3.99 -4.68 16.49
C THR A 66 3.69 -4.25 17.92
N LEU A 67 2.50 -4.57 18.45
CA LEU A 67 2.17 -4.33 19.85
C LEU A 67 3.12 -5.07 20.80
N THR A 68 3.35 -6.37 20.55
CA THR A 68 4.28 -7.17 21.36
C THR A 68 5.70 -6.61 21.34
N LEU A 69 6.17 -6.11 20.19
CA LEU A 69 7.49 -5.48 20.08
C LEU A 69 7.60 -4.20 20.92
N ILE A 70 6.55 -3.38 20.97
CA ILE A 70 6.52 -2.16 21.79
C ILE A 70 6.66 -2.54 23.27
N GLU A 71 5.85 -3.48 23.74
CA GLU A 71 5.85 -3.90 25.14
C GLU A 71 7.18 -4.52 25.55
N LEU A 72 7.71 -5.44 24.74
CA LEU A 72 9.02 -6.03 24.97
C LEU A 72 10.13 -4.96 25.06
N ARG A 73 10.09 -3.96 24.17
CA ARG A 73 11.08 -2.89 24.16
C ARG A 73 10.99 -1.98 25.37
N ARG A 74 9.77 -1.68 25.85
CA ARG A 74 9.53 -0.92 27.08
C ARG A 74 10.08 -1.66 28.28
N ASP A 75 9.79 -2.96 28.39
CA ASP A 75 10.27 -3.80 29.49
C ASP A 75 11.80 -3.89 29.51
N GLN A 76 12.43 -4.16 28.36
CA GLN A 76 13.89 -4.19 28.23
C GLN A 76 14.52 -2.85 28.64
N TYR A 77 13.93 -1.73 28.23
CA TYR A 77 14.44 -0.41 28.58
C TYR A 77 14.30 -0.13 30.08
N ARG A 78 13.16 -0.52 30.68
CA ARG A 78 12.91 -0.38 32.11
C ARG A 78 13.87 -1.24 32.93
N GLN A 79 14.06 -2.50 32.56
CA GLN A 79 15.01 -3.39 33.22
C GLN A 79 16.44 -2.85 33.18
N ARG A 80 16.84 -2.25 32.05
CA ARG A 80 18.20 -1.73 31.88
C ARG A 80 18.44 -0.38 32.55
N THR A 81 17.45 0.50 32.61
CA THR A 81 17.64 1.91 33.00
C THR A 81 16.87 2.33 34.24
N GLY A 82 15.91 1.53 34.71
CA GLY A 82 14.97 1.87 35.76
C GLY A 82 13.92 2.91 35.37
N ARG A 83 13.95 3.43 34.13
CA ARG A 83 13.04 4.46 33.62
C ARG A 83 12.02 3.88 32.65
N GLU A 84 10.90 4.55 32.49
CA GLU A 84 9.90 4.22 31.48
C GLU A 84 10.32 4.74 30.10
N LEU A 85 10.09 3.94 29.05
CA LEU A 85 10.26 4.36 27.67
C LEU A 85 8.97 5.01 27.16
N THR A 86 8.95 6.34 27.17
CA THR A 86 7.75 7.12 26.83
C THR A 86 7.49 7.16 25.33
N ASP A 87 6.27 7.56 24.97
CA ASP A 87 5.82 7.71 23.58
C ASP A 87 6.53 8.82 22.81
N GLN A 88 7.29 9.68 23.50
CA GLN A 88 8.14 10.69 22.89
C GLN A 88 9.43 10.10 22.29
N ASN A 89 9.75 8.84 22.61
CA ASN A 89 10.83 8.16 21.96
C ASN A 89 10.52 7.95 20.47
N VAL A 90 11.43 8.37 19.59
CA VAL A 90 11.26 8.30 18.12
C VAL A 90 10.88 6.89 17.64
N TRP A 91 11.49 5.84 18.21
CA TRP A 91 11.15 4.47 17.82
C TRP A 91 9.72 4.10 18.23
N ILE A 92 9.29 4.47 19.44
CA ILE A 92 7.91 4.24 19.90
C ILE A 92 6.93 5.04 19.04
N HIS A 93 7.24 6.30 18.76
CA HIS A 93 6.43 7.17 17.91
C HIS A 93 6.15 6.53 16.54
N GLU A 94 7.20 6.07 15.85
CA GLU A 94 7.05 5.42 14.54
C GLU A 94 6.26 4.12 14.61
N ARG A 95 6.46 3.29 15.65
CA ARG A 95 5.68 2.05 15.84
C ARG A 95 4.21 2.33 16.12
N ARG A 96 3.89 3.41 16.85
CA ARG A 96 2.50 3.84 17.05
C ARG A 96 1.87 4.36 15.76
N ARG A 97 2.62 5.05 14.91
CA ARG A 97 2.17 5.50 13.60
C ARG A 97 1.89 4.31 12.66
N GLU A 98 2.70 3.27 12.73
CA GLU A 98 2.47 2.00 12.04
C GLU A 98 1.17 1.33 12.52
N LEU A 99 0.96 1.21 13.84
CA LEU A 99 -0.29 0.68 14.41
C LEU A 99 -1.52 1.45 13.96
N ALA A 100 -1.47 2.79 13.98
CA ALA A 100 -2.57 3.62 13.52
C ALA A 100 -2.89 3.41 12.02
N SER A 101 -1.86 3.11 11.22
CA SER A 101 -2.06 2.79 9.80
C SER A 101 -2.70 1.42 9.61
N LEU A 102 -2.28 0.42 10.38
CA LEU A 102 -2.86 -0.93 10.38
C LEU A 102 -4.32 -0.89 10.84
N ASP A 103 -4.62 -0.20 11.94
CA ASP A 103 -5.98 -0.03 12.45
C ASP A 103 -6.91 0.57 11.38
N ALA A 104 -6.49 1.67 10.75
CA ALA A 104 -7.28 2.32 9.70
C ALA A 104 -7.55 1.42 8.49
N ILE A 105 -6.58 0.59 8.09
CA ILE A 105 -6.74 -0.36 6.97
C ILE A 105 -7.67 -1.51 7.37
N ILE A 106 -7.45 -2.11 8.53
CA ILE A 106 -8.26 -3.22 9.06
C ILE A 106 -9.71 -2.78 9.23
N ASP A 107 -9.94 -1.60 9.81
CA ASP A 107 -11.29 -1.06 10.01
C ASP A 107 -12.00 -0.83 8.67
N ARG A 108 -11.28 -0.34 7.64
CA ARG A 108 -11.85 -0.17 6.29
C ARG A 108 -12.21 -1.52 5.66
N LEU A 109 -11.34 -2.51 5.76
CA LEU A 109 -11.60 -3.86 5.23
C LEU A 109 -12.78 -4.55 5.93
N ARG A 110 -13.00 -4.27 7.22
CA ARG A 110 -14.11 -4.84 8.00
C ARG A 110 -15.43 -4.10 7.79
N SER A 111 -15.40 -2.79 7.60
CA SER A 111 -16.59 -1.94 7.55
C SER A 111 -17.27 -1.86 6.18
N ASP A 112 -16.58 -2.26 5.11
CA ASP A 112 -17.12 -2.22 3.75
C ASP A 112 -17.40 -3.64 3.21
N PRO A 113 -18.66 -4.11 3.19
CA PRO A 113 -19.04 -5.38 2.57
C PRO A 113 -18.73 -5.43 1.07
N ALA A 114 -18.64 -4.27 0.39
CA ALA A 114 -18.23 -4.20 -1.02
C ALA A 114 -16.70 -4.29 -1.20
N ALA A 115 -15.91 -4.17 -0.12
CA ALA A 115 -14.47 -4.46 -0.12
C ALA A 115 -14.16 -5.98 -0.14
N GLN A 116 -15.17 -6.84 -0.03
CA GLN A 116 -15.01 -8.30 -0.23
C GLN A 116 -14.65 -8.68 -1.69
N GLY A 117 -14.50 -7.71 -2.59
CA GLY A 117 -13.84 -7.87 -3.89
C GLY A 117 -13.03 -6.65 -4.36
N ASN A 118 -12.93 -5.58 -3.57
CA ASN A 118 -12.28 -4.32 -3.97
C ASN A 118 -11.06 -4.02 -3.09
N SER A 119 -9.98 -3.58 -3.72
CA SER A 119 -8.76 -3.19 -3.01
C SER A 119 -8.90 -1.82 -2.34
N VAL A 120 -8.29 -1.70 -1.16
CA VAL A 120 -8.19 -0.46 -0.38
C VAL A 120 -6.77 0.08 -0.41
N GLY A 121 -6.64 1.41 -0.44
CA GLY A 121 -5.33 2.07 -0.38
C GLY A 121 -4.74 2.16 1.03
N GLY A 122 -3.45 2.49 1.11
CA GLY A 122 -2.79 2.79 2.40
C GLY A 122 -3.49 3.90 3.21
N ALA A 123 -3.21 3.96 4.51
CA ALA A 123 -3.91 4.82 5.46
C ALA A 123 -3.87 6.32 5.10
N GLY A 124 -2.81 6.78 4.42
CA GLY A 124 -2.67 8.17 3.98
C GLY A 124 -3.60 8.60 2.83
N THR A 125 -4.41 7.70 2.28
CA THR A 125 -5.25 7.98 1.10
C THR A 125 -6.62 8.59 1.39
N ALA A 126 -7.04 8.73 2.67
CA ALA A 126 -8.35 9.29 3.07
C ALA A 126 -9.54 8.59 2.36
N ASN A 127 -9.55 7.25 2.36
CA ASN A 127 -10.53 6.40 1.67
C ASN A 127 -10.57 6.55 0.14
N ARG A 128 -9.59 7.24 -0.47
CA ARG A 128 -9.45 7.23 -1.93
C ARG A 128 -8.99 5.86 -2.39
N LEU A 129 -9.51 5.44 -3.54
CA LEU A 129 -8.97 4.28 -4.25
C LEU A 129 -7.46 4.47 -4.49
N PRO A 130 -6.67 3.39 -4.46
CA PRO A 130 -5.24 3.45 -4.70
C PRO A 130 -4.90 4.24 -5.97
N LEU A 131 -3.93 5.16 -5.86
CA LEU A 131 -3.60 6.04 -6.98
C LEU A 131 -2.73 5.29 -8.00
N MET A 132 -3.28 5.06 -9.18
CA MET A 132 -2.50 4.81 -10.38
C MET A 132 -2.34 6.11 -11.17
N GLN A 133 -1.13 6.65 -11.22
CA GLN A 133 -0.78 7.60 -12.27
C GLN A 133 -0.31 6.82 -13.50
N ILE A 134 -1.26 6.29 -14.30
CA ILE A 134 -0.95 5.93 -15.68
C ILE A 134 -0.81 7.25 -16.44
N LYS A 135 0.35 7.90 -16.33
CA LYS A 135 0.74 8.91 -17.31
C LYS A 135 1.13 8.15 -18.58
N SER A 136 0.19 7.97 -19.49
CA SER A 136 0.48 7.60 -20.88
C SER A 136 1.23 8.75 -21.57
N ARG A 137 2.46 9.04 -21.13
CA ARG A 137 3.34 9.95 -21.86
C ARG A 137 3.89 9.21 -23.08
N GLY A 138 3.23 9.42 -24.22
CA GLY A 138 3.94 9.79 -25.45
C GLY A 138 4.18 8.73 -26.52
N SER A 139 3.72 7.48 -26.38
CA SER A 139 3.96 6.46 -27.43
C SER A 139 2.70 6.07 -28.23
N HIS A 140 1.50 6.17 -27.65
CA HIS A 140 0.27 5.76 -28.33
C HIS A 140 -0.36 6.88 -29.19
N GLU A 141 -0.10 8.15 -28.87
CA GLU A 141 -0.66 9.30 -29.61
C GLU A 141 -0.06 9.42 -31.03
N SER A 142 1.23 9.08 -31.18
CA SER A 142 1.92 9.11 -32.48
C SER A 142 1.40 8.00 -33.42
N VAL A 143 1.02 6.84 -32.87
CA VAL A 143 0.45 5.73 -33.64
C VAL A 143 -0.99 6.04 -34.07
N LEU A 144 -1.78 6.70 -33.21
CA LEU A 144 -3.14 7.14 -33.54
C LEU A 144 -3.15 8.25 -34.61
N ARG A 145 -2.22 9.22 -34.56
CA ARG A 145 -2.07 10.21 -35.65
C ARG A 145 -1.65 9.60 -36.98
N LYS A 146 -0.87 8.52 -36.97
CA LYS A 146 -0.42 7.84 -38.18
C LYS A 146 -1.51 6.96 -38.81
N ALA A 147 -2.53 6.63 -38.04
CA ALA A 147 -3.71 5.86 -38.45
C ALA A 147 -4.90 6.75 -38.85
N ASP A 148 -4.77 8.07 -38.82
CA ASP A 148 -5.82 9.00 -39.27
C ASP A 148 -5.77 9.14 -40.80
N PRO A 149 -6.75 8.59 -41.55
CA PRO A 149 -6.75 8.63 -43.01
C PRO A 149 -6.94 10.04 -43.58
N GLY A 150 -7.20 11.05 -42.74
CA GLY A 150 -7.36 12.45 -43.15
C GLY A 150 -6.06 13.25 -43.35
N ASN A 151 -4.89 12.69 -43.06
CA ASN A 151 -3.61 13.41 -43.16
C ASN A 151 -2.72 12.91 -44.31
N THR A 152 -3.24 13.00 -45.54
CA THR A 152 -2.42 12.99 -46.76
C THR A 152 -2.68 14.29 -47.52
N ARG A 153 -1.65 15.15 -47.56
CA ARG A 153 -1.44 16.07 -48.68
C ARG A 153 -0.56 15.35 -49.70
#